data_AF-A0A8J3I3C4-F1
#
_entry.id   AF-A0A8J3I3C4-F1
#
_cell.length_a   1.000
_cell.length_b   1.000
_cell.length_c   1.000
_cell.angle_alpha   90.00
_cell.angle_beta   90.00
_cell.angle_gamma   90.00
#
_symmetry.space_group_name_H-M   'P 1'
#
loop_
_entity.id
_entity.type
_entity.pdbx_description
1 polymer ?
#
loop_
_entity_poly.entity_id
_entity_poly.type
_entity_poly.pdbx_seq_one_letter_code
_entity_poly.pdbx_strand_id
1 'polypeptide(L)'
;MRLAVRKFFCRNSACQRKIFTERLPTFVEPWAQMTLRLIAAIQAIGLSTSGRLGARLAAHLGISTSWMTLVRRIMDLPTPSAGLVTALGIDDFSFRRGRR
;
A
#
# COMPACT_ATOMS: atom_id res chain seq x y z
N MET A 1 14.70 10.17 -0.25
CA MET A 1 13.90 11.18 0.47
C MET A 1 14.37 11.24 1.91
N ARG A 2 14.51 12.43 2.49
CA ARG A 2 14.84 12.63 3.91
C ARG A 2 13.72 13.46 4.54
N LEU A 3 13.19 13.01 5.67
CA LEU A 3 12.12 13.68 6.40
C LEU A 3 12.69 14.19 7.72
N ALA A 4 12.60 15.49 7.95
CA ALA A 4 12.91 16.10 9.23
C ALA A 4 11.61 16.24 10.03
N VAL A 5 11.58 15.67 11.23
CA VAL A 5 10.43 15.73 12.16
C VAL A 5 10.90 16.23 13.51
N ARG A 6 10.00 16.84 14.28
CA ARG A 6 10.33 17.27 15.65
C ARG A 6 10.58 16.06 16.55
N LYS A 7 11.57 16.19 17.43
CA LYS A 7 11.89 15.22 18.48
C LYS A 7 11.45 15.78 19.83
N PHE A 8 10.68 15.01 20.58
CA PHE A 8 10.17 15.36 21.90
C PHE A 8 10.79 14.47 22.97
N PHE A 9 10.94 15.02 24.18
CA PHE A 9 11.49 14.32 25.34
C PHE A 9 10.49 14.38 26.50
N CYS A 10 10.14 13.21 27.06
CA CYS A 10 9.31 13.12 28.26
C CYS A 10 10.16 13.26 29.53
N ARG A 11 9.76 14.18 30.41
CA ARG A 11 10.46 14.47 31.68
C ARG A 11 9.98 13.62 32.86
N ASN A 12 8.85 12.94 32.75
CA ASN A 12 8.31 12.11 33.84
C ASN A 12 9.23 10.90 34.08
N SER A 13 9.81 10.80 35.28
CA SER A 13 10.74 9.74 35.70
C SER A 13 10.17 8.33 35.50
N ALA A 14 8.89 8.11 35.83
CA ALA A 14 8.20 6.83 35.73
C ALA A 14 7.84 6.41 34.30
N CYS A 15 7.97 7.30 33.31
CA CYS A 15 7.61 6.97 31.93
C CYS A 15 8.64 6.04 31.27
N GLN A 16 8.19 4.87 30.79
CA GLN A 16 9.04 3.88 30.12
C GLN A 16 9.64 4.37 28.79
N ARG A 17 8.93 5.25 28.07
CA ARG A 17 9.38 5.79 26.77
C ARG A 17 9.68 7.27 26.88
N LYS A 18 10.95 7.64 26.76
CA LYS A 18 11.42 9.02 26.97
C LYS A 18 11.49 9.86 25.70
N ILE A 19 11.61 9.23 24.54
CA ILE A 19 11.78 9.93 23.26
C ILE A 19 10.59 9.63 22.36
N PHE A 20 10.05 10.69 21.78
CA PHE A 20 8.97 10.64 20.79
C PHE A 20 9.38 11.48 19.58
N THR A 21 8.83 11.15 18.43
CA THR A 21 8.92 11.98 17.23
C THR A 21 7.52 12.44 16.86
N GLU A 22 7.42 13.62 16.25
CA GLU A 22 6.19 14.12 15.65
C GLU A 22 5.60 13.06 14.72
N ARG A 23 4.30 12.82 14.88
CA ARG A 23 3.55 11.90 14.01
C ARG A 23 2.92 12.72 12.90
N LEU A 24 3.04 12.23 11.67
CA LEU A 24 2.43 12.84 10.48
C LEU A 24 1.43 11.86 9.88
N PRO A 25 0.29 11.59 10.56
CA PRO A 25 -0.63 10.52 10.17
C PRO A 25 -1.23 10.71 8.77
N THR A 26 -1.32 11.94 8.28
CA THR A 26 -1.79 12.24 6.92
C THR A 26 -0.73 12.05 5.84
N PHE A 27 0.52 11.74 6.23
CA PHE A 27 1.65 11.65 5.32
C PHE A 27 2.35 10.29 5.36
N VAL A 28 2.66 9.78 6.55
CA VAL A 28 3.35 8.51 6.76
C VAL A 28 2.96 7.91 8.11
N GLU A 29 2.56 6.65 8.08
CA GLU A 29 2.27 5.91 9.31
C GLU A 29 3.54 5.65 10.13
N PRO A 30 3.44 5.51 11.46
CA PRO A 30 4.58 5.11 12.28
C PRO A 30 5.22 3.83 11.74
N TRP A 31 6.55 3.81 11.64
CA TRP A 31 7.34 2.68 11.12
C TRP A 31 7.16 2.37 9.63
N ALA A 32 6.34 3.10 8.90
CA ALA A 32 6.18 2.90 7.47
C ALA A 32 7.41 3.40 6.69
N GLN A 33 7.77 2.65 5.65
CA GLN A 33 8.85 3.00 4.72
C GLN A 33 8.33 3.73 3.47
N MET A 34 7.01 3.87 3.33
CA MET A 34 6.34 4.49 2.19
C MET A 34 5.36 5.53 2.70
N THR A 35 5.28 6.67 2.00
CA THR A 35 4.25 7.67 2.26
C THR A 35 2.88 7.18 1.80
N LEU A 36 1.81 7.71 2.38
CA LEU A 36 0.43 7.39 1.97
C LEU A 36 0.21 7.68 0.48
N ARG A 37 0.76 8.80 -0.02
CA ARG A 37 0.71 9.16 -1.44
C ARG A 37 1.39 8.13 -2.35
N LEU A 38 2.54 7.59 -1.93
CA LEU A 38 3.24 6.56 -2.70
C LEU A 38 2.45 5.24 -2.72
N ILE A 39 1.85 4.87 -1.58
CA ILE A 39 0.96 3.68 -1.50
C ILE A 39 -0.21 3.84 -2.47
N ALA A 40 -0.90 4.98 -2.46
CA ALA A 40 -2.01 5.25 -3.34
C ALA A 40 -1.62 5.19 -4.84
N ALA A 41 -0.46 5.72 -5.21
CA ALA A 41 0.05 5.64 -6.58
C ALA A 41 0.33 4.19 -7.01
N ILE A 42 0.95 3.39 -6.13
CA ILE A 42 1.21 1.96 -6.41
C ILE A 42 -0.10 1.19 -6.55
N GLN A 43 -1.11 1.48 -5.71
CA GLN A 43 -2.44 0.87 -5.79
C GLN A 43 -3.14 1.22 -7.10
N ALA A 44 -3.13 2.49 -7.51
CA ALA A 44 -3.74 2.92 -8.77
C ALA A 44 -3.09 2.27 -10.00
N ILE A 45 -1.75 2.24 -10.04
CA ILE A 45 -1.00 1.53 -11.09
C ILE A 45 -1.39 0.05 -11.09
N GLY A 46 -1.44 -0.56 -9.91
CA GLY A 46 -1.72 -1.96 -9.77
C GLY A 46 -3.13 -2.39 -10.16
N LEU A 47 -4.14 -1.59 -9.83
CA LEU A 47 -5.52 -1.83 -10.27
C LEU A 47 -5.68 -1.68 -11.79
N SER A 48 -4.89 -0.80 -12.40
CA SER A 48 -4.96 -0.50 -13.84
C SER A 48 -4.14 -1.45 -14.70
N THR A 49 -3.32 -2.33 -14.11
CA THR A 49 -2.35 -3.15 -14.86
C THR A 49 -2.23 -4.58 -14.30
N SER A 50 -1.68 -5.50 -15.09
CA SER A 50 -1.08 -6.71 -14.50
C SER A 50 0.28 -6.31 -13.95
N GLY A 51 0.61 -6.59 -12.72
CA GLY A 51 1.69 -5.81 -12.12
C GLY A 51 3.12 -6.31 -12.36
N ARG A 52 3.40 -7.30 -13.21
CA ARG A 52 4.70 -7.30 -13.91
C ARG A 52 4.78 -6.11 -14.86
N LEU A 53 3.70 -5.83 -15.60
CA LEU A 53 3.57 -4.58 -16.37
C LEU A 53 3.50 -3.37 -15.44
N GLY A 54 2.75 -3.45 -14.34
CA GLY A 54 2.66 -2.39 -13.33
C GLY A 54 4.01 -2.03 -12.70
N ALA A 55 4.85 -3.02 -12.39
CA ALA A 55 6.21 -2.75 -11.90
C ALA A 55 7.09 -2.08 -12.97
N ARG A 56 6.96 -2.47 -14.24
CA ARG A 56 7.65 -1.82 -15.36
C ARG A 56 7.18 -0.39 -15.58
N LEU A 57 5.86 -0.15 -15.53
CA LEU A 57 5.27 1.18 -15.64
C LEU A 57 5.72 2.06 -14.47
N ALA A 58 5.67 1.55 -13.25
CA ALA A 58 6.16 2.24 -12.06
C ALA A 58 7.63 2.67 -12.23
N ALA A 59 8.49 1.79 -12.76
CA ALA A 59 9.88 2.13 -13.04
C ALA A 59 10.02 3.29 -14.06
N HIS A 60 9.20 3.31 -15.12
CA HIS A 60 9.17 4.44 -16.07
C HIS A 60 8.70 5.75 -15.43
N LEU A 61 7.88 5.68 -14.40
CA LEU A 61 7.42 6.83 -13.61
C LEU A 61 8.38 7.21 -12.46
N GLY A 62 9.57 6.60 -12.40
CA GLY A 62 10.57 6.85 -11.36
C GLY A 62 10.23 6.22 -9.99
N ILE A 63 9.28 5.29 -9.95
CA ILE A 63 8.88 4.57 -8.74
C ILE A 63 9.57 3.20 -8.71
N SER A 64 10.54 3.05 -7.80
CA SER A 64 11.18 1.76 -7.56
C SER A 64 10.25 0.87 -6.72
N THR A 65 9.71 -0.18 -7.33
CA THR A 65 8.84 -1.16 -6.69
C THR A 65 8.94 -2.52 -7.39
N SER A 66 8.50 -3.58 -6.72
CA SER A 66 8.41 -4.93 -7.31
C SER A 66 6.96 -5.30 -7.63
N TRP A 67 6.76 -6.27 -8.53
CA TRP A 67 5.43 -6.86 -8.77
C TRP A 67 4.79 -7.37 -7.47
N MET A 68 5.56 -8.03 -6.60
CA MET A 68 5.07 -8.55 -5.33
C MET A 68 4.62 -7.44 -4.39
N THR A 69 5.36 -6.33 -4.34
CA THR A 69 5.00 -5.13 -3.57
C THR A 69 3.69 -4.55 -4.07
N LEU A 70 3.53 -4.44 -5.38
CA LEU A 70 2.32 -3.93 -6.01
C LEU A 70 1.11 -4.84 -5.70
N VAL A 71 1.21 -6.16 -5.87
CA VAL A 71 0.14 -7.11 -5.48
C VAL A 71 -0.21 -6.95 -4.01
N ARG A 72 0.78 -6.92 -3.12
CA ARG A 72 0.55 -6.75 -1.68
C ARG A 72 -0.25 -5.48 -1.39
N ARG A 73 0.10 -4.35 -2.03
CA ARG A 73 -0.61 -3.08 -1.83
C ARG A 73 -2.02 -3.05 -2.41
N ILE A 74 -2.27 -3.76 -3.51
CA ILE A 74 -3.64 -3.96 -4.00
C ILE A 74 -4.44 -4.77 -2.97
N MET A 75 -3.87 -5.86 -2.45
CA MET A 75 -4.54 -6.73 -1.49
C MET A 75 -4.80 -6.06 -0.13
N ASP A 76 -4.06 -4.99 0.20
CA ASP A 76 -4.31 -4.15 1.38
C ASP A 76 -5.55 -3.23 1.21
N LEU A 77 -6.10 -3.09 -0.01
CA LEU A 77 -7.30 -2.28 -0.23
C LEU A 77 -8.53 -2.95 0.41
N PRO A 78 -9.43 -2.15 1.00
CA PRO A 78 -10.68 -2.70 1.53
C PRO A 78 -11.51 -3.29 0.38
N THR A 79 -12.01 -4.49 0.59
CA THR A 79 -13.04 -5.05 -0.29
C THR A 79 -14.30 -4.19 -0.15
N PRO A 80 -14.93 -3.75 -1.26
CA PRO A 80 -16.21 -3.05 -1.21
C PRO A 80 -17.25 -3.87 -0.43
N SER A 81 -18.08 -3.22 0.38
CA SER A 81 -19.16 -3.92 1.07
C SER A 81 -20.15 -4.47 0.04
N ALA A 82 -20.48 -5.76 0.15
CA ALA A 82 -21.54 -6.35 -0.65
C ALA A 82 -22.89 -5.71 -0.28
N GLY A 83 -23.56 -5.11 -1.25
CA GLY A 83 -24.94 -4.66 -1.10
C GLY A 83 -25.95 -5.80 -1.27
N LEU A 84 -27.24 -5.48 -1.21
CA LEU A 84 -28.29 -6.43 -1.59
C LEU A 84 -28.14 -6.82 -3.06
N VAL A 85 -28.06 -8.12 -3.33
CA VAL A 85 -27.95 -8.68 -4.68
C VAL A 85 -29.31 -9.23 -5.10
N THR A 86 -29.94 -8.60 -6.09
CA THR A 86 -31.25 -9.04 -6.62
C THR A 86 -31.11 -10.12 -7.70
N ALA A 87 -29.98 -10.14 -8.41
CA ALA A 87 -29.65 -11.16 -9.39
C ALA A 87 -28.14 -11.45 -9.33
N LEU A 88 -27.77 -12.73 -9.25
CA LEU A 88 -26.38 -13.19 -9.22
C LEU A 88 -26.08 -13.97 -10.50
N GLY A 89 -25.16 -13.46 -11.31
CA GLY A 89 -24.59 -14.22 -12.42
C GLY A 89 -23.44 -15.09 -11.93
N ILE A 90 -23.42 -16.36 -12.35
CA ILE A 90 -22.30 -17.27 -12.11
C ILE A 90 -21.56 -17.43 -13.44
N ASP A 91 -20.27 -17.11 -13.44
CA ASP A 91 -19.39 -17.32 -14.58
C ASP A 91 -18.36 -18.39 -14.22
N ASP A 92 -18.09 -19.31 -15.14
CA ASP A 92 -17.07 -20.34 -14.97
C ASP A 92 -15.77 -19.89 -15.65
N PHE A 93 -14.91 -19.26 -14.87
CA PHE A 93 -13.56 -18.91 -15.33
C PHE A 93 -12.56 -20.02 -14.99
N SER A 94 -11.83 -20.48 -16.00
CA SER A 94 -10.69 -21.39 -15.81
C SER A 94 -9.39 -20.73 -16.25
N PHE A 95 -8.38 -20.72 -15.36
CA PHE A 95 -7.02 -20.45 -15.79
C PHE A 95 -6.59 -21.59 -16.71
N ARG A 96 -6.20 -21.29 -17.96
CA ARG A 96 -5.46 -22.26 -18.77
C ARG A 96 -4.18 -22.62 -18.03
N ARG A 97 -4.16 -23.78 -17.34
CA ARG A 97 -2.90 -24.45 -17.03
C ARG A 97 -2.30 -24.86 -18.37
N GLY A 98 -1.27 -24.15 -18.81
CA GLY A 98 -0.59 -24.44 -20.07
C GLY A 98 -0.22 -25.92 -20.16
N ARG A 99 -0.61 -26.57 -21.26
CA ARG A 99 -0.01 -27.81 -21.72
C ARG A 99 1.21 -27.43 -22.57
N ARG A 100 2.38 -27.92 -22.13
CA ARG A 100 3.72 -27.94 -22.76
C ARG A 100 4.32 -26.62 -23.22
#